data_AF-A0A087TBA8-F1
#
_entry.id   AF-A0A087TBA8-F1
#
_cell.length_a   1.000
_cell.length_b   1.000
_cell.length_c   1.000
_cell.angle_alpha   90.00
_cell.angle_beta   90.00
_cell.angle_gamma   90.00
#
_symmetry.space_group_name_H-M   'P 1'
#
loop_
_entity.id
_entity.type
_entity.pdbx_description
1 polymer ?
#
loop_
_entity_poly.entity_id
_entity_poly.type
_entity_poly.pdbx_seq_one_letter_code
_entity_poly.pdbx_strand_id
1 'polypeptide(L)'
;MNVKTMFKGIHQKSEFMNPLTADDSDPKIIFLNQFLNWLDAWESMKCSTGMLTKETHAALKQTTYSILKLTRYCVEELGMKYILPGKIQTESLEAHFGKYRQLSGSQYHISM
;
A
#
# COMPACT_ATOMS: atom_id res chain seq x y z
N MET A 1 3.84 -3.36 0.71
CA MET A 1 2.54 -2.89 0.18
C MET A 1 2.20 -3.42 -1.22
N ASN A 2 3.12 -3.45 -2.19
CA ASN A 2 2.79 -3.95 -3.55
C ASN A 2 2.86 -5.50 -3.64
N VAL A 3 1.88 -6.20 -3.06
CA VAL A 3 1.72 -7.66 -3.15
C VAL A 3 0.38 -7.96 -3.81
N LYS A 4 0.40 -8.45 -5.05
CA LYS A 4 -0.80 -8.68 -5.89
C LYS A 4 -1.16 -10.14 -6.07
N THR A 5 -0.27 -11.05 -5.72
CA THR A 5 -0.44 -12.49 -5.85
C THR A 5 0.09 -13.17 -4.60
N MET A 6 -0.51 -14.30 -4.22
CA MET A 6 -0.11 -15.06 -3.04
C MET A 6 1.34 -15.55 -3.14
N PHE A 7 1.75 -15.99 -4.33
CA PHE A 7 3.04 -16.64 -4.55
C PHE A 7 4.20 -15.67 -4.75
N LYS A 8 3.97 -14.34 -4.67
CA LYS A 8 5.01 -13.34 -4.92
C LYS A 8 6.21 -13.53 -3.98
N GLY A 9 5.96 -13.74 -2.69
CA GLY A 9 7.02 -13.98 -1.71
C GLY A 9 7.77 -15.29 -1.92
N ILE A 10 7.13 -16.33 -2.45
CA ILE A 10 7.79 -17.59 -2.80
C ILE A 10 8.72 -17.38 -3.99
N HIS A 11 8.23 -16.77 -5.07
CA HIS A 11 9.02 -16.54 -6.28
C HIS A 11 10.22 -15.62 -6.02
N GLN A 12 10.05 -14.59 -5.18
CA GLN A 12 11.11 -13.64 -4.85
C GLN A 12 11.92 -14.03 -3.60
N LYS A 13 11.59 -15.17 -2.95
CA LYS A 13 12.21 -15.64 -1.71
C LYS A 13 12.27 -14.56 -0.63
N SER A 14 11.17 -13.84 -0.44
CA SER A 14 11.07 -12.71 0.49
C SER A 14 9.79 -12.79 1.31
N GLU A 15 9.94 -12.91 2.63
CA GLU A 15 8.84 -13.00 3.58
C GLU A 15 7.98 -11.73 3.62
N PHE A 16 8.61 -10.56 3.44
CA PHE A 16 7.93 -9.26 3.36
C PHE A 16 7.06 -9.10 2.11
N MET A 17 7.17 -10.02 1.14
CA MET A 17 6.35 -10.05 -0.06
C MET A 17 5.24 -11.11 0.00
N ASN A 18 5.06 -11.78 1.14
CA ASN A 18 3.91 -12.61 1.38
C ASN A 18 2.64 -11.77 1.61
N PRO A 19 1.45 -12.34 1.41
CA PRO A 19 0.19 -11.71 1.78
C PRO A 19 0.16 -11.26 3.23
N LEU A 20 -0.61 -10.22 3.52
CA LEU A 20 -0.83 -9.77 4.90
C LEU A 20 -1.85 -10.68 5.58
N THR A 21 -1.57 -11.03 6.81
CA THR A 21 -2.50 -11.71 7.73
C THR A 21 -2.79 -10.76 8.90
N ALA A 22 -3.85 -11.03 9.68
CA ALA A 22 -4.15 -10.24 10.89
C ALA A 22 -3.42 -10.76 12.14
N ASP A 23 -2.39 -11.58 11.96
CA ASP A 23 -1.58 -12.07 13.06
C ASP A 23 -0.68 -10.95 13.58
N ASP A 24 -0.81 -10.60 14.85
CA ASP A 24 0.00 -9.57 15.50
C ASP A 24 1.48 -9.99 15.65
N SER A 25 1.78 -11.29 15.55
CA SER A 25 3.15 -11.80 15.51
C SER A 25 3.79 -11.73 14.12
N ASP A 26 3.02 -11.41 13.07
CA ASP A 26 3.52 -11.29 11.71
C ASP A 26 4.55 -10.14 11.63
N PRO A 27 5.80 -10.39 11.20
CA PRO A 27 6.84 -9.37 11.11
C PRO A 27 6.45 -8.19 10.20
N LYS A 28 5.55 -8.42 9.22
CA LYS A 28 5.02 -7.35 8.36
C LYS A 28 4.11 -6.40 9.15
N ILE A 29 3.25 -6.94 10.01
CA ILE A 29 2.33 -6.15 10.84
C ILE A 29 3.11 -5.36 11.89
N ILE A 30 4.09 -6.00 12.54
CA ILE A 30 5.01 -5.36 13.48
C ILE A 30 5.75 -4.20 12.78
N PHE A 31 6.32 -4.44 11.61
CA PHE A 31 7.02 -3.41 10.84
C PHE A 31 6.10 -2.24 10.49
N LEU A 32 4.87 -2.48 10.01
CA LEU A 32 3.95 -1.41 9.65
C LEU A 32 3.53 -0.56 10.85
N ASN A 33 3.33 -1.16 12.03
CA ASN A 33 3.07 -0.43 13.27
C ASN A 33 4.29 0.40 13.70
N GLN A 34 5.49 -0.17 13.63
CA GLN A 34 6.73 0.57 13.91
C GLN A 34 6.95 1.72 12.93
N PHE A 35 6.61 1.51 11.66
CA PHE A 35 6.69 2.53 10.63
C PHE A 35 5.71 3.68 10.88
N LEU A 36 4.49 3.41 11.34
CA LEU A 36 3.56 4.45 11.78
C LEU A 36 4.12 5.27 12.95
N ASN A 37 4.66 4.61 13.98
CA ASN A 37 5.28 5.30 15.11
C ASN A 37 6.48 6.14 14.66
N TRP A 38 7.26 5.65 13.71
CA TRP A 38 8.36 6.39 13.12
C TRP A 38 7.89 7.61 12.33
N LEU A 39 6.78 7.50 11.56
CA LEU A 39 6.20 8.64 10.85
C LEU A 39 5.74 9.74 11.81
N ASP A 40 5.18 9.37 12.96
CA ASP A 40 4.76 10.31 14.01
C ASP A 40 5.95 11.00 14.67
N ALA A 41 6.98 10.23 15.01
CA ALA A 41 8.22 10.79 15.52
C ALA A 41 8.86 11.73 14.51
N TRP A 42 8.92 11.34 13.24
CA TRP A 42 9.51 12.13 12.16
C TRP A 42 8.76 13.45 11.94
N GLU A 43 7.43 13.45 11.98
CA GLU A 43 6.61 14.67 11.90
C GLU A 43 6.90 15.62 13.07
N SER A 44 7.06 15.06 14.28
CA SER A 44 7.28 15.83 15.50
C SER A 44 8.65 16.54 15.56
N MET A 45 9.64 16.06 14.78
CA MET A 45 11.00 16.63 14.75
C MET A 45 11.04 18.04 14.13
N LYS A 46 10.03 18.44 13.34
CA LYS A 46 9.90 19.78 12.72
C LYS A 46 11.19 20.26 12.04
N CYS A 47 11.87 19.38 11.30
CA CYS A 47 13.06 19.72 10.55
C CYS A 47 12.75 20.74 9.44
N SER A 48 13.69 21.66 9.17
CA SER A 48 13.55 22.64 8.09
C SER A 48 13.79 22.07 6.70
N THR A 49 14.48 20.93 6.60
CA THR A 49 14.78 20.21 5.35
C THR A 49 14.68 18.70 5.56
N GLY A 50 14.56 17.94 4.47
CA GLY A 50 14.51 16.48 4.52
C GLY A 50 13.19 15.89 5.03
N MET A 51 12.10 16.65 4.98
CA MET A 51 10.74 16.18 5.29
C MET A 51 9.89 16.08 4.02
N LEU A 52 8.87 15.23 4.08
CA LEU A 52 7.81 15.23 3.06
C LEU A 52 6.94 16.48 3.20
N THR A 53 6.22 16.82 2.13
CA THR A 53 5.14 17.81 2.24
C THR A 53 4.08 17.29 3.22
N LYS A 54 3.32 18.19 3.84
CA LYS A 54 2.28 17.85 4.81
C LYS A 54 1.27 16.86 4.21
N GLU A 55 0.88 17.09 2.97
CA GLU A 55 -0.08 16.27 2.23
C GLU A 55 0.47 14.87 1.97
N THR A 56 1.74 14.76 1.55
CA THR A 56 2.37 13.48 1.24
C THR A 56 2.59 12.65 2.52
N HIS A 57 3.03 13.29 3.60
CA HIS A 57 3.18 12.63 4.91
C HIS A 57 1.82 12.13 5.42
N ALA A 58 0.80 12.99 5.43
CA ALA A 58 -0.54 12.62 5.86
C ALA A 58 -1.12 11.46 5.04
N ALA A 59 -0.96 11.50 3.71
CA ALA A 59 -1.40 10.43 2.82
C ALA A 59 -0.67 9.10 3.10
N LEU A 60 0.64 9.14 3.33
CA LEU A 60 1.45 7.96 3.64
C LEU A 60 1.05 7.33 4.97
N LYS A 61 0.90 8.16 6.02
CA LYS A 61 0.43 7.73 7.34
C LYS A 61 -0.98 7.14 7.27
N GLN A 62 -1.91 7.85 6.64
CA GLN A 62 -3.30 7.42 6.51
C GLN A 62 -3.41 6.10 5.73
N THR A 63 -2.68 5.97 4.63
CA THR A 63 -2.68 4.75 3.81
C THR A 63 -2.13 3.55 4.58
N THR A 64 -1.03 3.75 5.32
CA THR A 64 -0.42 2.70 6.15
C THR A 64 -1.37 2.25 7.26
N TYR A 65 -1.96 3.20 7.97
CA TYR A 65 -2.95 2.93 9.02
C TYR A 65 -4.19 2.22 8.49
N SER A 66 -4.71 2.69 7.36
CA SER A 66 -5.90 2.11 6.73
C SER A 66 -5.65 0.68 6.28
N ILE A 67 -4.48 0.36 5.73
CA ILE A 67 -4.12 -1.01 5.34
C ILE A 67 -4.08 -1.94 6.55
N LEU A 68 -3.53 -1.51 7.69
CA LEU A 68 -3.54 -2.30 8.93
C LEU A 68 -4.96 -2.57 9.42
N LYS A 69 -5.80 -1.53 9.51
CA LYS A 69 -7.19 -1.66 9.95
C LYS A 69 -8.02 -2.53 9.01
N LEU A 70 -7.87 -2.33 7.71
CA LEU A 70 -8.55 -3.11 6.69
C LEU A 70 -8.09 -4.57 6.72
N THR A 71 -6.80 -4.83 6.96
CA THR A 71 -6.27 -6.20 7.16
C THR A 71 -6.97 -6.91 8.31
N ARG A 72 -7.04 -6.27 9.49
CA ARG A 72 -7.75 -6.85 10.63
C ARG A 72 -9.23 -7.08 10.33
N TYR A 73 -9.91 -6.05 9.82
CA TYR A 73 -11.34 -6.16 9.50
C TYR A 73 -11.64 -7.31 8.53
N CYS A 74 -10.91 -7.46 7.42
CA CYS A 74 -11.25 -8.53 6.49
C CYS A 74 -10.91 -9.92 7.03
N VAL A 75 -9.89 -10.06 7.88
CA VAL A 75 -9.53 -11.38 8.43
C VAL A 75 -10.45 -11.76 9.58
N GLU A 76 -10.67 -10.85 10.52
CA GLU A 76 -11.45 -11.09 11.74
C GLU A 76 -12.97 -11.06 11.47
N GLU A 77 -13.47 -10.04 10.76
CA GLU A 77 -14.92 -9.85 10.55
C GLU A 77 -15.42 -10.53 9.27
N LEU A 78 -14.64 -10.52 8.19
CA LEU A 78 -15.05 -11.14 6.91
C LEU A 78 -14.54 -12.58 6.73
N GLY A 79 -13.76 -13.11 7.68
CA GLY A 79 -13.23 -14.48 7.64
C GLY A 79 -12.24 -14.74 6.49
N MET A 80 -11.62 -13.70 5.93
CA MET A 80 -10.63 -13.86 4.86
C MET A 80 -9.32 -14.42 5.43
N LYS A 81 -8.69 -15.37 4.75
CA LYS A 81 -7.41 -15.96 5.21
C LYS A 81 -6.24 -14.98 5.16
N TYR A 82 -6.28 -14.03 4.23
CA TYR A 82 -5.22 -13.06 4.00
C TYR A 82 -5.73 -11.90 3.13
N ILE A 83 -4.95 -10.81 3.09
CA ILE A 83 -5.12 -9.69 2.18
C ILE A 83 -3.93 -9.54 1.24
N LEU A 84 -4.24 -9.14 -0.01
CA LEU A 84 -3.26 -8.72 -1.00
C LEU A 84 -3.28 -7.19 -1.11
N PRO A 85 -2.41 -6.46 -0.37
CA PRO A 85 -2.46 -4.99 -0.33
C PRO A 85 -2.25 -4.34 -1.72
N GLY A 86 -1.59 -5.02 -2.66
CA GLY A 86 -1.43 -4.52 -4.03
C GLY A 86 -2.73 -4.53 -4.85
N LYS A 87 -3.81 -5.16 -4.37
CA LYS A 87 -5.13 -5.14 -5.02
C LYS A 87 -5.97 -3.92 -4.63
N ILE A 88 -5.56 -3.19 -3.59
CA ILE A 88 -6.24 -1.97 -3.11
C ILE A 88 -5.76 -0.72 -3.88
N GLN A 89 -4.64 -0.83 -4.59
CA GLN A 89 -4.01 0.27 -5.31
C GLN A 89 -4.71 0.55 -6.66
N THR A 90 -4.60 1.79 -7.14
CA THR A 90 -5.19 2.29 -8.40
C THR A 90 -4.49 1.81 -9.67
N GLU A 91 -3.46 0.98 -9.56
CA GLU A 91 -2.60 0.60 -10.69
C GLU A 91 -3.38 -0.08 -11.84
N SER A 92 -4.41 -0.86 -11.54
CA SER A 92 -5.26 -1.46 -12.58
C SER A 92 -5.99 -0.41 -13.41
N LEU A 93 -6.45 0.67 -12.76
CA LEU A 93 -7.12 1.79 -13.42
C LEU A 93 -6.12 2.60 -14.25
N GLU A 94 -4.93 2.86 -13.72
CA GLU A 94 -3.84 3.54 -14.44
C GLU A 94 -3.38 2.74 -15.67
N ALA A 95 -3.27 1.42 -15.55
CA ALA A 95 -2.97 0.53 -16.66
C ALA A 95 -4.06 0.58 -17.73
N HIS A 96 -5.33 0.65 -17.33
CA HIS A 96 -6.45 0.79 -18.25
C HIS A 96 -6.40 2.12 -19.00
N PHE A 97 -6.18 3.24 -18.30
CA PHE A 97 -5.99 4.53 -18.96
C PHE A 97 -4.73 4.59 -19.83
N GLY A 98 -3.67 3.88 -19.45
CA GLY A 98 -2.47 3.71 -20.27
C GLY A 98 -2.78 3.06 -21.62
N LYS A 99 -3.58 1.99 -21.62
CA LYS A 99 -4.04 1.34 -22.85
C LYS A 99 -4.87 2.29 -23.73
N TYR A 100 -5.79 3.07 -23.14
CA TYR A 100 -6.56 4.05 -23.91
C TYR A 100 -5.66 5.08 -24.59
N ARG A 101 -4.69 5.65 -23.87
CA ARG A 101 -3.74 6.60 -24.46
C ARG A 101 -2.96 5.97 -25.60
N GLN A 102 -2.47 4.73 -25.44
CA GLN A 102 -1.73 4.02 -26.48
C GLN A 102 -2.57 3.78 -27.74
N LEU A 103 -3.84 3.41 -27.60
CA LEU A 103 -4.76 3.22 -28.73
C LEU A 103 -5.03 4.53 -29.49
N SER A 104 -5.03 5.67 -28.78
CA SER A 104 -5.17 7.01 -29.37
C SER A 104 -3.85 7.61 -29.86
N GLY A 105 -2.83 6.81 -30.16
CA GLY A 105 -1.54 7.32 -30.65
C GLY A 105 -0.77 8.14 -29.61
N SER A 106 -0.97 7.85 -28.32
CA SER A 106 -0.47 8.63 -27.18
C SER A 106 -1.07 10.03 -27.05
N GLN A 107 -2.24 10.27 -27.65
CA GLN A 107 -2.99 11.49 -27.45
C GLN A 107 -3.66 11.49 -26.07
N TYR A 108 -3.29 12.46 -25.23
CA TYR A 108 -3.80 12.59 -23.87
C TYR A 108 -5.24 13.14 -23.82
N HIS A 109 -5.66 13.85 -24.86
CA HIS A 109 -7.01 14.40 -25.00
C HIS A 109 -7.85 13.46 -25.86
N ILE A 110 -8.42 12.45 -25.22
CA ILE A 110 -9.44 11.61 -25.82
C ILE A 110 -10.77 12.31 -25.55
N SER A 111 -11.16 13.25 -26.41
CA SER A 111 -12.55 13.73 -26.45
C SER A 111 -13.40 12.66 -27.11
N MET A 112 -14.37 12.12 -26.37
CA MET A 112 -15.42 11.25 -26.91
C MET A 112 -16.34 12.04 -27.82
#